data_AF-A0A3D3AA90-F1
#
_entry.id   AF-A0A3D3AA90-F1
#
_cell.length_a   1.000
_cell.length_b   1.000
_cell.length_c   1.000
_cell.angle_alpha   90.00
_cell.angle_beta   90.00
_cell.angle_gamma   90.00
#
_symmetry.space_group_name_H-M   'P 1'
#
loop_
_entity.id
_entity.type
_entity.pdbx_description
1 polymer ?
#
loop_
_entity_poly.entity_id
_entity_poly.type
_entity_poly.pdbx_seq_one_letter_code
_entity_poly.pdbx_strand_id
1 'polypeptide(L)'
;MRALKSVLFPIHPEGYRFIGIFAFLTLLLFFVSDFLGWVGVILTLWCAWFFRDPARVTPQRKGLVISPADGVVNMITEAVPPPELG
;
A
#
# COMPACT_ATOMS: atom_id res chain seq x y z
N MET A 1 -15.55 17.80 6.26
CA MET A 1 -14.39 17.04 6.79
C MET A 1 -14.27 15.59 6.31
N ARG A 2 -15.32 14.93 5.76
CA ARG A 2 -15.20 13.57 5.19
C ARG A 2 -14.31 13.49 3.94
N ALA A 3 -14.39 14.47 3.04
CA ALA A 3 -13.61 14.49 1.79
C ALA A 3 -12.09 14.66 2.01
N LEU A 4 -11.66 15.30 3.10
CA LEU A 4 -10.25 15.46 3.40
C LEU A 4 -9.63 14.15 3.92
N LYS A 5 -10.40 13.35 4.67
CA LYS A 5 -10.00 11.99 5.12
C LYS A 5 -9.96 10.96 3.98
N SER A 6 -10.68 11.19 2.89
CA SER A 6 -10.56 10.34 1.68
C SER A 6 -9.37 10.71 0.81
N VAL A 7 -8.68 11.82 1.09
CA VAL A 7 -7.47 12.24 0.35
C VAL A 7 -6.22 12.04 1.21
N LEU A 8 -6.30 12.32 2.52
CA LEU A 8 -5.25 12.05 3.49
C LEU A 8 -5.45 10.67 4.13
N PHE A 9 -4.78 9.68 3.55
CA PHE A 9 -4.68 8.34 4.12
C PHE A 9 -3.52 8.30 5.13
N PRO A 10 -3.63 7.53 6.23
CA PRO A 10 -2.47 7.24 7.05
C PRO A 10 -1.44 6.48 6.20
N ILE A 11 -0.15 6.78 6.43
CA ILE A 11 0.97 6.14 5.74
C ILE A 11 1.55 5.06 6.65
N HIS A 12 1.85 3.90 6.08
CA HIS A 12 2.52 2.82 6.79
C HIS A 12 3.85 3.33 7.38
N PRO A 13 4.23 3.00 8.63
CA PRO A 13 5.42 3.54 9.28
C PRO A 13 6.72 3.42 8.46
N GLU A 14 6.87 2.31 7.73
CA GLU A 14 8.01 2.09 6.82
C GLU A 14 8.00 3.02 5.59
N GLY A 15 6.83 3.46 5.15
CA GLY A 15 6.66 4.31 3.97
C GLY A 15 7.32 5.68 4.11
N TYR A 16 7.38 6.25 5.31
CA TYR A 16 8.02 7.55 5.54
C TYR A 16 9.50 7.56 5.16
N ARG A 17 10.22 6.44 5.33
CA ARG A 17 11.64 6.35 4.96
C ARG A 17 11.81 6.44 3.44
N PHE A 18 11.00 5.69 2.70
CA PHE A 18 11.04 5.69 1.23
C PHE A 18 10.59 7.03 0.66
N ILE A 19 9.49 7.59 1.16
CA ILE A 19 9.00 8.91 0.74
C ILE A 19 10.06 9.98 0.99
N GLY A 20 10.76 9.94 2.13
CA GLY A 20 11.85 10.87 2.43
C GLY A 20 13.01 10.77 1.45
N ILE A 21 13.41 9.54 1.06
CA ILE A 21 14.44 9.32 0.03
C ILE A 21 13.99 9.87 -1.32
N PHE A 22 12.75 9.58 -1.75
CA PHE A 22 12.20 10.10 -3.00
C PHE A 22 12.11 11.62 -3.02
N ALA A 23 11.68 12.24 -1.91
CA ALA A 23 11.62 13.69 -1.78
C ALA A 23 13.02 14.31 -1.86
N PHE A 24 14.01 13.72 -1.19
CA PHE A 24 15.40 14.18 -1.26
C PHE A 24 15.97 14.09 -2.68
N LEU A 25 15.78 12.95 -3.36
CA LEU A 25 16.22 12.77 -4.74
C LEU A 25 15.52 13.75 -5.69
N THR A 26 14.23 14.02 -5.46
CA THR A 26 13.45 14.99 -6.24
C THR A 26 14.05 16.39 -6.15
N LEU A 27 14.49 16.81 -4.95
CA LEU A 27 15.18 18.09 -4.79
C LEU A 27 16.50 18.11 -5.56
N LEU A 28 17.28 17.03 -5.52
CA LEU A 28 18.51 16.91 -6.32
C LEU A 28 18.24 16.98 -7.83
N LEU A 29 17.15 16.36 -8.29
CA LEU A 29 16.73 16.37 -9.69
C LEU A 29 16.40 17.78 -10.21
N PHE A 30 15.82 18.65 -9.38
CA PHE A 30 15.57 20.05 -9.75
C PHE A 30 16.85 20.84 -10.03
N PHE A 31 17.98 20.50 -9.40
CA PHE A 31 19.27 21.15 -9.72
C PHE A 31 19.83 20.73 -11.09
N VAL A 32 19.37 19.62 -11.65
CA VAL A 32 19.77 19.14 -12.97
C VAL A 32 18.86 19.70 -14.05
N SER A 33 17.54 19.62 -13.86
CA SER A 33 16.55 20.17 -14.79
C SER A 33 15.17 20.23 -14.15
N ASP A 34 14.42 21.30 -14.43
CA ASP A 34 13.03 21.45 -13.99
C ASP A 34 12.14 20.27 -14.42
N PHE A 35 12.33 19.76 -15.64
CA PHE A 35 11.55 18.62 -16.14
C PHE A 35 11.77 17.37 -15.28
N LEU A 36 13.03 17.07 -14.96
CA LEU A 36 13.41 15.92 -14.12
C LEU A 36 12.92 16.09 -12.67
N GLY A 37 12.96 17.32 -12.14
CA GLY A 37 12.40 17.65 -10.84
C GLY A 37 10.90 17.35 -10.77
N TRP A 38 10.12 17.78 -11.76
CA TRP A 38 8.68 17.48 -11.82
C TRP A 38 8.37 15.98 -11.95
N VAL A 39 9.17 15.23 -12.71
CA VAL A 39 9.06 13.76 -12.74
C VAL A 39 9.31 13.18 -11.33
N GLY A 40 10.33 13.67 -10.62
CA GLY A 40 10.59 13.30 -9.23
C GLY A 40 9.41 13.58 -8.30
N VAL A 41 8.74 14.74 -8.44
CA VAL A 41 7.55 15.08 -7.66
C VAL A 41 6.43 14.05 -7.87
N ILE A 42 6.14 13.70 -9.13
CA ILE A 42 5.14 12.69 -9.46
C ILE A 42 5.50 11.34 -8.81
N LEU A 43 6.76 10.93 -8.91
CA LEU A 43 7.24 9.69 -8.31
C LEU A 43 7.17 9.71 -6.77
N THR A 44 7.45 10.85 -6.14
CA THR A 44 7.32 11.02 -4.68
C THR A 44 5.86 10.91 -4.24
N LEU A 45 4.93 11.52 -4.98
CA LEU A 45 3.50 11.40 -4.73
C LEU A 45 3.01 9.96 -4.95
N TRP A 46 3.49 9.28 -5.99
CA TRP A 46 3.20 7.87 -6.24
C TRP A 46 3.72 6.98 -5.11
N CYS A 47 4.94 7.23 -4.62
CA CYS A 47 5.52 6.54 -3.47
C CYS A 47 4.64 6.71 -2.21
N ALA A 48 4.19 7.94 -1.94
CA ALA A 48 3.26 8.20 -0.83
C ALA A 48 1.93 7.45 -1.01
N TRP A 49 1.39 7.43 -2.23
CA TRP A 49 0.16 6.70 -2.53
C TRP A 49 0.32 5.18 -2.44
N PHE A 50 1.49 4.63 -2.75
CA PHE A 50 1.80 3.21 -2.62
C PHE A 50 1.80 2.75 -1.15
N PHE A 51 2.37 3.56 -0.25
CA PHE A 51 2.44 3.24 1.18
C PHE A 51 1.21 3.65 1.99
N ARG A 52 0.10 4.01 1.34
CA ARG A 52 -1.16 4.31 2.03
C ARG A 52 -1.67 3.06 2.75
N ASP A 53 -2.09 3.22 4.00
CA ASP A 53 -2.56 2.13 4.85
C ASP A 53 -3.98 2.40 5.40
N PRO A 54 -5.01 2.46 4.55
CA PRO A 54 -6.37 2.73 4.99
C PRO A 54 -6.89 1.62 5.92
N ALA A 55 -7.72 2.00 6.89
CA ALA A 55 -8.36 1.04 7.79
C ALA A 55 -9.17 -0.02 7.03
N ARG A 56 -8.89 -1.30 7.29
CA ARG A 56 -9.61 -2.45 6.73
C ARG A 56 -10.71 -2.88 7.69
N VAL A 57 -11.89 -3.23 7.17
CA VAL A 57 -13.05 -3.66 7.98
C VAL A 57 -13.38 -5.10 7.61
N THR A 58 -13.37 -6.00 8.59
CA THR A 58 -13.75 -7.41 8.40
C THR A 58 -15.20 -7.65 8.83
N PRO A 59 -15.98 -8.44 8.05
CA PRO A 59 -17.36 -8.79 8.44
C PRO A 59 -17.35 -9.79 9.61
N GLN A 60 -18.28 -9.62 10.56
CA GLN A 60 -18.30 -10.32 11.87
C GLN A 60 -19.40 -11.39 12.01
N ARG A 61 -19.83 -12.01 10.91
CA ARG A 61 -20.90 -13.04 10.94
C ARG A 61 -20.32 -14.42 11.29
N LYS A 62 -21.07 -15.23 12.05
CA LYS A 62 -20.72 -16.64 12.33
C LYS A 62 -20.63 -17.46 11.04
N GLY A 63 -19.66 -18.37 10.98
CA GLY A 63 -19.47 -19.32 9.87
C GLY A 63 -18.76 -18.73 8.64
N LEU A 64 -18.16 -17.55 8.74
CA LEU A 64 -17.37 -16.97 7.65
C LEU A 64 -15.93 -17.46 7.68
N VAL A 65 -15.40 -17.81 6.51
CA VAL A 65 -13.96 -17.90 6.23
C VAL A 65 -13.59 -16.64 5.45
N ILE A 66 -12.69 -15.82 6.00
CA ILE A 66 -12.30 -14.53 5.44
C ILE A 66 -10.99 -14.68 4.67
N SER A 67 -10.90 -14.10 3.48
CA SER A 67 -9.63 -14.06 2.74
C SER A 67 -8.59 -13.23 3.50
N PRO A 68 -7.36 -13.72 3.70
CA PRO A 68 -6.32 -12.96 4.36
C PRO A 68 -5.77 -11.80 3.51
N ALA A 69 -5.90 -11.90 2.17
CA ALA A 69 -5.40 -10.94 1.21
C ALA A 69 -6.27 -10.88 -0.06
N ASP A 70 -6.09 -9.85 -0.87
CA ASP A 70 -6.67 -9.78 -2.21
C ASP A 70 -5.93 -10.75 -3.14
N GLY A 71 -6.67 -11.44 -4.01
CA GLY A 71 -6.10 -12.43 -4.92
C GLY A 71 -7.17 -13.10 -5.77
N VAL A 72 -6.76 -14.12 -6.52
CA VAL A 72 -7.65 -14.90 -7.38
C VAL A 72 -7.73 -16.32 -6.84
N VAL A 73 -8.95 -16.81 -6.62
CA VAL A 73 -9.18 -18.21 -6.26
C VAL A 73 -8.97 -19.07 -7.52
N ASN A 74 -7.97 -19.95 -7.48
CA ASN A 74 -7.64 -20.80 -8.62
C ASN A 74 -8.32 -22.18 -8.54
N MET A 75 -8.20 -22.86 -7.40
CA MET A 75 -8.78 -24.20 -7.20
C MET A 75 -9.26 -24.34 -5.76
N ILE A 76 -10.45 -24.94 -5.62
CA ILE A 76 -10.98 -25.40 -4.34
C ILE A 76 -11.17 -26.90 -4.48
N THR A 77 -10.44 -27.68 -3.70
CA THR A 77 -10.53 -29.14 -3.67
C THR A 77 -10.47 -29.62 -2.24
N GLU A 78 -11.07 -30.78 -1.98
CA GLU A 78 -10.75 -31.54 -0.78
C GLU A 78 -9.30 -32.04 -0.89
N ALA A 79 -8.54 -31.91 0.21
CA ALA A 79 -7.15 -32.32 0.29
C ALA A 79 -6.87 -32.90 1.68
N VAL A 80 -5.99 -33.90 1.73
CA VAL A 80 -5.50 -34.43 3.01
C VAL A 80 -4.68 -33.32 3.68
N PRO A 81 -4.97 -32.97 4.95
CA PRO A 81 -4.22 -31.92 5.64
C PRO A 81 -2.73 -32.29 5.74
N PRO A 82 -1.81 -31.32 5.61
CA PRO A 82 -0.38 -31.57 5.79
C PRO A 82 -0.08 -32.10 7.20
N PRO A 83 0.96 -32.93 7.38
CA PRO A 83 1.31 -33.54 8.68
C PRO A 83 1.59 -32.53 9.79
N GLU A 84 1.94 -31.30 9.42
CA GLU A 84 2.23 -30.17 10.33
C GLU A 84 0.97 -29.68 11.08
N LEU A 85 -0.23 -30.07 10.63
CA LEU A 85 -1.52 -29.68 11.21
C LEU A 85 -2.11 -30.72 12.20
N GLY A 86 -1.47 -31.89 12.37
CA GLY A 86 -1.90 -32.95 13.30
C GLY A 86 -2.01 -34.33 12.66
#